data_AF-A0A8H5IRV7-F1
#
_entry.id   AF-A0A8H5IRV7-F1
#
_cell.length_a   1.000
_cell.length_b   1.000
_cell.length_c   1.000
_cell.angle_alpha   90.00
_cell.angle_beta   90.00
_cell.angle_gamma   90.00
#
_symmetry.space_group_name_H-M   'P 1'
#
loop_
_entity.id
_entity.type
_entity.pdbx_description
1 polymer ?
#
loop_
_entity_poly.entity_id
_entity_poly.type
_entity_poly.pdbx_seq_one_letter_code
_entity_poly.pdbx_strand_id
1 'polypeptide(L)'
;MGYLNRILPVLLLSVKSVLAMLPASYDVVWDKPGVNGSADSMPVGGGDIGLNTWYENGTILMYVAKSGTFDENNSLLKLGRVRLSFDPNPFDSKSFEQRLILNDGHVKYTGEDNATAKIWVDVFNPVVHVEVDRPEKIAVKVAYENWRYEDRTIINEERNQGSWGIYTSKIANGTTYADKIVFHENGVLMSHRNEKLDLWNFQMKQQGLEKHSDKMYNPMRDNEFGIFVHSEQLKPSAVTNGHYINTTYKAWNLDSKAPSKSVNVTLSMYQAQTKNHDEWYKGLQNVIKSTAKNTQDATLAWWHEYWARSYIIINEEKGEKDAGFQVGKNYQIWRYLMGCNAKGDWPTKFNGGLWTFDPIYVNIWRPYTPDYRRWGGGTFTAQNQRLLYWPLLRSGDFDVMTQQFDFYKRITPNAVLRGQVYQDIDAAYFLEQIDNTGLSNVFEYNAQWYDDDANTP
;
A
#
# COMPACT_ATOMS: atom_id res chain seq x y z
N MET A 1 23.60 9.08 -68.27
CA MET A 1 22.30 9.27 -67.59
C MET A 1 22.38 8.50 -66.28
N GLY A 2 22.63 9.06 -65.11
CA GLY A 2 22.24 10.37 -64.59
C GLY A 2 21.12 10.20 -63.56
N TYR A 3 21.40 9.54 -62.43
CA TYR A 3 20.51 9.59 -61.26
C TYR A 3 21.32 9.90 -60.00
N LEU A 4 20.93 11.03 -59.41
CA LEU A 4 21.53 11.72 -58.28
C LEU A 4 21.52 10.89 -57.00
N ASN A 5 22.67 10.84 -56.34
CA ASN A 5 22.76 10.69 -54.88
C ASN A 5 22.11 11.93 -54.24
N ARG A 6 20.94 11.76 -53.62
CA ARG A 6 20.41 12.71 -52.63
C ARG A 6 20.46 12.05 -51.26
N ILE A 7 21.51 12.39 -50.52
CA ILE A 7 21.58 12.17 -49.07
C ILE A 7 20.47 13.03 -48.46
N LEU A 8 19.49 12.39 -47.82
CA LEU A 8 18.52 13.07 -46.97
C LEU A 8 19.24 13.38 -45.65
N PRO A 9 19.43 14.66 -45.26
CA PRO A 9 19.85 14.94 -43.91
C PRO A 9 18.65 14.63 -43.00
N VAL A 10 18.74 13.54 -42.25
CA VAL A 10 17.85 13.31 -41.11
C VAL A 10 18.14 14.43 -40.13
N LEU A 11 17.28 15.45 -40.12
CA LEU A 11 17.24 16.43 -39.06
C LEU A 11 16.88 15.67 -37.78
N LEU A 12 17.89 15.30 -36.99
CA LEU A 12 17.74 15.00 -35.57
C LEU A 12 17.33 16.32 -34.90
N LEU A 13 16.03 16.63 -34.96
CA LEU A 13 15.43 17.55 -34.01
C LEU A 13 15.62 16.93 -32.64
N SER A 14 16.65 17.36 -31.93
CA SER A 14 16.70 17.24 -30.47
C SER A 14 15.59 18.14 -29.94
N VAL A 15 14.36 17.64 -29.98
CA VAL A 15 13.29 18.19 -29.15
C VAL A 15 13.81 17.94 -27.74
N LYS A 16 14.34 19.00 -27.11
CA LYS A 16 14.37 19.04 -25.65
C LYS A 16 12.89 18.96 -25.27
N SER A 17 12.41 17.75 -25.01
CA SER A 17 11.12 17.52 -24.39
C SER A 17 11.15 18.37 -23.13
N VAL A 18 10.42 19.49 -23.15
CA VAL A 18 10.02 20.12 -21.91
C VAL A 18 9.18 19.04 -21.24
N LEU A 19 9.77 18.35 -20.25
CA LEU A 19 9.05 17.39 -19.43
C LEU A 19 7.82 18.14 -18.92
N ALA A 20 6.63 17.69 -19.30
CA ALA A 20 5.41 18.31 -18.84
C ALA A 20 5.33 18.10 -17.33
N MET A 21 5.42 19.19 -16.57
CA MET A 21 5.20 19.18 -15.13
C MET A 21 3.75 19.55 -14.84
N LEU A 22 3.16 18.86 -13.87
CA LEU A 22 1.87 19.25 -13.34
C LEU A 22 1.97 20.63 -12.66
N PRO A 23 0.91 21.44 -12.71
CA PRO A 23 0.77 22.63 -11.89
C PRO A 23 1.08 22.38 -10.42
N ALA A 24 1.90 23.21 -9.79
CA ALA A 24 2.11 23.14 -8.34
C ALA A 24 0.82 23.42 -7.54
N SER A 25 -0.16 24.09 -8.16
CA SER A 25 -1.50 24.28 -7.59
C SER A 25 -2.29 22.97 -7.46
N TYR A 26 -1.93 21.92 -8.21
CA TYR A 26 -2.56 20.60 -8.12
C TYR A 26 -2.05 19.77 -6.94
N ASP A 27 -0.93 20.16 -6.32
CA ASP A 27 -0.47 19.54 -5.09
C ASP A 27 -1.56 19.60 -4.00
N VAL A 28 -1.57 18.61 -3.12
CA VAL A 28 -2.44 18.61 -1.94
C VAL A 28 -1.67 19.28 -0.81
N VAL A 29 -2.30 20.24 -0.13
CA VAL A 29 -1.66 21.04 0.92
C VAL A 29 -2.57 21.10 2.15
N TRP A 30 -2.01 20.82 3.31
CA TRP A 30 -2.60 21.15 4.61
C TRP A 30 -1.73 22.23 5.25
N ASP A 31 -2.32 23.38 5.56
CA ASP A 31 -1.67 24.49 6.26
C ASP A 31 -1.86 24.42 7.79
N LYS A 32 -2.50 23.35 8.26
CA LYS A 32 -2.80 23.08 9.67
C LYS A 32 -2.68 21.58 9.96
N PRO A 33 -2.32 21.21 11.21
CA PRO A 33 -2.42 19.83 11.67
C PRO A 33 -3.80 19.21 11.43
N GLY A 34 -3.83 17.91 11.18
CA GLY A 34 -5.06 17.14 11.09
C GLY A 34 -5.81 17.13 12.42
N VAL A 35 -7.14 17.03 12.34
CA VAL A 35 -8.06 16.96 13.48
C VAL A 35 -8.93 15.70 13.47
N ASN A 36 -8.93 14.94 12.37
CA ASN A 36 -9.68 13.69 12.18
C ASN A 36 -8.74 12.48 12.05
N GLY A 37 -7.61 12.48 12.77
CA GLY A 37 -6.63 11.40 12.75
C GLY A 37 -6.25 10.94 11.35
N SER A 38 -6.30 9.63 11.11
CA SER A 38 -5.88 9.02 9.84
C SER A 38 -6.78 9.38 8.64
N ALA A 39 -7.99 9.93 8.85
CA ALA A 39 -8.84 10.40 7.77
C ALA A 39 -8.29 11.67 7.09
N ASP A 40 -7.44 12.44 7.78
CA ASP A 40 -6.77 13.63 7.22
C ASP A 40 -5.43 13.29 6.54
N SER A 41 -5.15 12.00 6.34
CA SER A 41 -3.88 11.55 5.78
C SER A 41 -3.72 11.84 4.29
N MET A 42 -2.48 12.17 3.90
CA MET A 42 -2.09 12.21 2.50
C MET A 42 -1.68 10.81 2.03
N PRO A 43 -2.08 10.42 0.82
CA PRO A 43 -1.60 9.20 0.20
C PRO A 43 -0.22 9.46 -0.42
N VAL A 44 0.82 8.81 0.11
CA VAL A 44 2.16 8.81 -0.50
C VAL A 44 2.45 7.40 -0.99
N GLY A 45 3.21 7.22 -2.07
CA GLY A 45 3.55 5.90 -2.54
C GLY A 45 4.56 5.89 -3.67
N GLY A 46 4.95 4.68 -4.07
CA GLY A 46 5.94 4.45 -5.12
C GLY A 46 6.24 2.96 -5.24
N GLY A 47 6.47 2.51 -6.47
CA GLY A 47 6.75 1.11 -6.75
C GLY A 47 5.54 0.23 -6.40
N ASP A 48 5.51 -0.30 -5.18
CA ASP A 48 4.43 -1.15 -4.67
C ASP A 48 4.08 -0.90 -3.20
N ILE A 49 4.48 0.26 -2.68
CA ILE A 49 4.26 0.70 -1.30
C ILE A 49 3.36 1.92 -1.28
N GLY A 50 2.44 1.94 -0.34
CA GLY A 50 1.54 3.06 -0.06
C GLY A 50 1.59 3.43 1.41
N LEU A 51 1.58 4.73 1.68
CA LEU A 51 1.60 5.34 2.99
C LEU A 51 0.40 6.27 3.16
N ASN A 52 -0.35 6.12 4.24
CA ASN A 52 -1.20 7.20 4.75
C ASN A 52 -0.34 7.99 5.72
N THR A 53 -0.02 9.25 5.44
CA THR A 53 0.82 10.07 6.33
C THR A 53 0.13 11.36 6.74
N TRP A 54 0.19 11.71 8.02
CA TRP A 54 -0.47 12.88 8.58
C TRP A 54 0.28 13.42 9.80
N TYR A 55 0.03 14.68 10.14
CA TYR A 55 0.51 15.28 11.37
C TYR A 55 -0.66 15.49 12.34
N GLU A 56 -0.50 15.01 13.57
CA GLU A 56 -1.49 15.16 14.63
C GLU A 56 -0.80 15.10 16.00
N ASN A 57 -1.25 15.93 16.94
CA ASN A 57 -0.83 15.93 18.34
C ASN A 57 0.71 15.92 18.53
N GLY A 58 1.41 16.81 17.85
CA GLY A 58 2.87 16.94 17.98
C GLY A 58 3.68 15.87 17.24
N THR A 59 3.05 15.02 16.43
CA THR A 59 3.71 13.87 15.81
C THR A 59 3.35 13.68 14.35
N ILE A 60 4.33 13.24 13.55
CA ILE A 60 4.05 12.71 12.22
C ILE A 60 3.73 11.22 12.39
N LEU A 61 2.60 10.77 11.85
CA LEU A 61 2.21 9.37 11.82
C LEU A 61 2.15 8.89 10.37
N MET A 62 2.49 7.63 10.14
CA MET A 62 2.24 6.99 8.86
C MET A 62 1.80 5.53 9.01
N TYR A 63 0.69 5.15 8.38
CA TYR A 63 0.39 3.74 8.13
C TYR A 63 1.16 3.26 6.91
N VAL A 64 1.72 2.06 7.00
CA VAL A 64 2.55 1.49 5.94
C VAL A 64 1.84 0.30 5.31
N ALA A 65 1.67 0.30 4.00
CA ALA A 65 1.10 -0.82 3.25
C ALA A 65 2.02 -1.20 2.08
N LYS A 66 2.03 -2.48 1.73
CA LYS A 66 2.75 -3.02 0.57
C LYS A 66 1.83 -3.95 -0.21
N SER A 67 1.92 -3.92 -1.53
CA SER A 67 1.21 -4.87 -2.39
C SER A 67 1.62 -6.32 -2.05
N GLY A 68 0.64 -7.24 -1.95
CA GLY A 68 0.91 -8.66 -1.72
C GLY A 68 0.97 -9.13 -0.26
N THR A 69 0.74 -8.26 0.72
CA THR A 69 0.69 -8.60 2.16
C THR A 69 -0.63 -9.26 2.56
N PHE A 70 -0.97 -10.37 1.90
CA PHE A 70 -2.18 -11.14 2.18
C PHE A 70 -1.96 -12.16 3.30
N ASP A 71 -2.78 -12.09 4.35
CA ASP A 71 -2.79 -13.06 5.46
C ASP A 71 -3.54 -14.36 5.11
N GLU A 72 -3.65 -15.28 6.06
CA GLU A 72 -4.35 -16.56 5.92
C GLU A 72 -5.85 -16.42 5.67
N ASN A 73 -6.43 -15.27 6.00
CA ASN A 73 -7.82 -14.91 5.74
C ASN A 73 -7.98 -14.20 4.39
N ASN A 74 -6.89 -14.05 3.64
CA ASN A 74 -6.80 -13.28 2.41
C ASN A 74 -7.12 -11.78 2.60
N SER A 75 -6.87 -11.26 3.79
CA SER A 75 -6.94 -9.83 4.13
C SER A 75 -5.68 -9.14 3.63
N LEU A 76 -5.79 -7.97 3.02
CA LEU A 76 -4.62 -7.17 2.62
C LEU A 76 -4.19 -6.31 3.79
N LEU A 77 -3.16 -6.76 4.51
CA LEU A 77 -2.74 -6.19 5.78
C LEU A 77 -1.79 -5.00 5.61
N LYS A 78 -1.91 -4.00 6.48
CA LYS A 78 -0.86 -2.99 6.67
C LYS A 78 0.32 -3.62 7.39
N LEU A 79 1.52 -3.10 7.17
CA LEU A 79 2.75 -3.49 7.88
C LEU A 79 2.89 -2.81 9.25
N GLY A 80 1.90 -2.02 9.69
CA GLY A 80 1.90 -1.31 10.97
C GLY A 80 1.86 0.22 10.80
N ARG A 81 2.12 0.93 11.89
CA ARG A 81 2.22 2.40 11.92
C ARG A 81 3.60 2.83 12.41
N VAL A 82 4.16 3.88 11.81
CA VAL A 82 5.35 4.55 12.32
C VAL A 82 4.96 5.94 12.84
N ARG A 83 5.44 6.29 14.03
CA ARG A 83 5.25 7.61 14.65
C ARG A 83 6.59 8.28 14.88
N LEU A 84 6.70 9.54 14.48
CA LEU A 84 7.86 10.40 14.68
C LEU A 84 7.51 11.49 15.69
N SER A 85 8.35 11.64 16.72
CA SER A 85 8.26 12.71 17.71
C SER A 85 9.59 13.46 17.79
N PHE A 86 9.51 14.73 18.17
CA PHE A 86 10.58 15.70 18.00
C PHE A 86 10.78 16.51 19.27
N ASP A 87 12.03 16.75 19.66
CA ASP A 87 12.38 17.61 20.79
C ASP A 87 13.63 18.47 20.50
N PRO A 88 13.53 19.80 20.39
CA PRO A 88 12.28 20.58 20.35
C PRO A 88 11.48 20.29 19.06
N ASN A 89 10.14 20.37 19.14
CA ASN A 89 9.27 20.09 17.99
C ASN A 89 9.12 21.30 17.04
N PRO A 90 9.59 21.24 15.78
CA PRO A 90 9.47 22.36 14.84
C PRO A 90 8.09 22.43 14.15
N PHE A 91 7.29 21.37 14.22
CA PHE A 91 6.04 21.26 13.47
C PHE A 91 4.81 21.74 14.26
N ASP A 92 4.93 21.96 15.56
CA ASP A 92 3.93 22.65 16.39
C ASP A 92 4.05 24.18 16.25
N SER A 93 3.99 24.66 15.01
CA SER A 93 4.25 26.06 14.67
C SER A 93 3.17 26.68 13.79
N LYS A 94 3.17 28.01 13.73
CA LYS A 94 2.30 28.78 12.81
C LYS A 94 2.70 28.63 11.33
N SER A 95 3.92 28.17 11.06
CA SER A 95 4.46 27.94 9.72
C SER A 95 4.32 26.49 9.26
N PHE A 96 3.50 25.68 9.95
CA PHE A 96 3.25 24.31 9.57
C PHE A 96 2.67 24.23 8.13
N GLU A 97 3.28 23.39 7.31
CA GLU A 97 2.72 22.97 6.02
C GLU A 97 3.00 21.47 5.85
N GLN A 98 1.99 20.71 5.46
CA GLN A 98 2.14 19.36 4.91
C GLN A 98 1.73 19.41 3.45
N ARG A 99 2.61 19.00 2.53
CA ARG A 99 2.38 19.06 1.08
C ARG A 99 2.72 17.75 0.40
N LEU A 100 1.77 17.20 -0.36
CA LEU A 100 2.02 16.12 -1.31
C LEU A 100 2.47 16.74 -2.64
N ILE A 101 3.74 16.57 -2.99
CA ILE A 101 4.35 17.11 -4.20
C ILE A 101 4.18 16.06 -5.31
N LEU A 102 3.19 16.25 -6.17
CA LEU A 102 2.78 15.23 -7.14
C LEU A 102 3.86 14.93 -8.17
N ASN A 103 4.55 15.97 -8.66
CA ASN A 103 5.60 15.82 -9.67
C ASN A 103 6.76 14.94 -9.17
N ASP A 104 7.03 14.93 -7.87
CA ASP A 104 8.21 14.29 -7.29
C ASP A 104 7.85 13.05 -6.43
N GLY A 105 6.55 12.76 -6.30
CA GLY A 105 6.01 11.61 -5.58
C GLY A 105 6.42 11.48 -4.12
N HIS A 106 6.45 12.61 -3.39
CA HIS A 106 6.77 12.63 -1.97
C HIS A 106 5.90 13.60 -1.18
N VAL A 107 5.81 13.39 0.13
CA VAL A 107 5.28 14.40 1.05
C VAL A 107 6.42 15.17 1.69
N LYS A 108 6.19 16.45 1.92
CA LYS A 108 7.07 17.32 2.71
C LYS A 108 6.27 17.99 3.82
N TYR A 109 6.76 17.84 5.04
CA TYR A 109 6.35 18.64 6.19
C TYR A 109 7.34 19.79 6.32
N THR A 110 6.84 21.00 6.52
CA THR A 110 7.64 22.21 6.79
C THR A 110 7.19 22.80 8.12
N GLY A 111 8.15 23.16 8.96
CA GLY A 111 7.91 23.75 10.28
C GLY A 111 8.70 25.05 10.48
N GLU A 112 8.83 25.46 11.74
CA GLU A 112 9.62 26.63 12.14
C GLU A 112 11.10 26.50 11.74
N ASP A 113 11.76 27.64 11.53
CA ASP A 113 13.18 27.75 11.16
C ASP A 113 13.58 26.94 9.92
N ASN A 114 12.66 26.76 8.96
CA ASN A 114 12.87 25.91 7.77
C ASN A 114 13.17 24.44 8.12
N ALA A 115 12.71 23.94 9.26
CA ALA A 115 12.73 22.51 9.54
C ALA A 115 11.86 21.78 8.51
N THR A 116 12.33 20.62 8.05
CA THR A 116 11.58 19.80 7.09
C THR A 116 11.62 18.33 7.49
N ALA A 117 10.54 17.62 7.19
CA ALA A 117 10.54 16.16 7.12
C ALA A 117 10.03 15.75 5.74
N LYS A 118 10.88 15.11 4.94
CA LYS A 118 10.54 14.60 3.61
C LYS A 118 10.35 13.09 3.71
N ILE A 119 9.22 12.60 3.22
CA ILE A 119 8.92 11.17 3.17
C ILE A 119 8.65 10.78 1.73
N TRP A 120 9.47 9.89 1.19
CA TRP A 120 9.37 9.41 -0.19
C TRP A 120 9.55 7.90 -0.26
N VAL A 121 8.96 7.32 -1.30
CA VAL A 121 9.00 5.87 -1.56
C VAL A 121 9.81 5.63 -2.81
N ASP A 122 10.78 4.75 -2.72
CA ASP A 122 11.60 4.35 -3.85
C ASP A 122 10.75 3.55 -4.85
N VAL A 123 10.74 3.98 -6.11
CA VAL A 123 9.96 3.31 -7.16
C VAL A 123 10.56 1.95 -7.54
N PHE A 124 11.88 1.79 -7.39
CA PHE A 124 12.62 0.63 -7.88
C PHE A 124 12.99 -0.38 -6.80
N ASN A 125 12.99 0.05 -5.54
CA ASN A 125 13.23 -0.84 -4.40
C ASN A 125 12.11 -0.66 -3.37
N PRO A 126 11.70 -1.72 -2.66
CA PRO A 126 10.62 -1.64 -1.68
C PRO A 126 11.09 -0.98 -0.37
N VAL A 127 11.37 0.33 -0.44
CA VAL A 127 12.05 1.11 0.58
C VAL A 127 11.37 2.47 0.72
N VAL A 128 11.13 2.89 1.97
CA VAL A 128 10.68 4.25 2.30
C VAL A 128 11.81 4.98 3.00
N HIS A 129 12.01 6.23 2.60
CA HIS A 129 12.98 7.14 3.19
C HIS A 129 12.26 8.25 3.92
N VAL A 130 12.67 8.48 5.17
CA VAL A 130 12.25 9.61 6.00
C VAL A 130 13.49 10.44 6.29
N GLU A 131 13.52 11.66 5.78
CA GLU A 131 14.64 12.59 5.91
C GLU A 131 14.16 13.80 6.71
N VAL A 132 14.70 13.99 7.91
CA VAL A 132 14.38 15.13 8.78
C VAL A 132 15.59 16.05 8.82
N ASP A 133 15.42 17.31 8.41
CA ASP A 133 16.48 18.31 8.39
C ASP A 133 16.04 19.58 9.12
N ARG A 134 16.93 20.13 9.95
CA ARG A 134 16.72 21.40 10.66
C ARG A 134 18.05 22.13 10.86
N PRO A 135 18.07 23.48 10.83
CA PRO A 135 19.29 24.24 11.13
C PRO A 135 19.85 23.99 12.54
N GLU A 136 18.96 23.81 13.52
CA GLU A 136 19.29 23.50 14.92
C GLU A 136 19.16 22.00 15.23
N LYS A 137 19.89 21.55 16.25
CA LYS A 137 19.88 20.13 16.64
C LYS A 137 18.53 19.73 17.25
N ILE A 138 18.05 18.56 16.84
CA ILE A 138 16.79 17.96 17.26
C ILE A 138 17.01 16.53 17.73
N ALA A 139 16.36 16.14 18.82
CA ALA A 139 16.18 14.75 19.19
C ALA A 139 14.95 14.20 18.46
N VAL A 140 15.09 13.00 17.89
CA VAL A 140 14.01 12.30 17.21
C VAL A 140 13.73 11.00 17.94
N LYS A 141 12.45 10.70 18.14
CA LYS A 141 11.96 9.40 18.58
C LYS A 141 11.12 8.79 17.47
N VAL A 142 11.39 7.52 17.16
CA VAL A 142 10.62 6.73 16.20
C VAL A 142 9.94 5.60 16.95
N ALA A 143 8.63 5.50 16.88
CA ALA A 143 7.89 4.36 17.41
C ALA A 143 7.33 3.53 16.25
N TYR A 144 7.72 2.26 16.18
CA TYR A 144 7.03 1.28 15.34
C TYR A 144 5.88 0.68 16.15
N GLU A 145 4.65 0.91 15.70
CA GLU A 145 3.41 0.56 16.38
C GLU A 145 2.67 -0.54 15.62
N ASN A 146 2.28 -1.59 16.33
CA ASN A 146 1.59 -2.74 15.75
C ASN A 146 0.41 -3.18 16.65
N TRP A 147 -0.73 -3.49 16.03
CA TRP A 147 -1.98 -3.89 16.69
C TRP A 147 -2.28 -5.39 16.58
N ARG A 148 -1.42 -6.15 15.90
CA ARG A 148 -1.43 -7.61 15.79
C ARG A 148 -0.29 -8.20 16.61
N TYR A 149 -0.15 -7.77 17.88
CA TYR A 149 0.88 -8.29 18.79
C TYR A 149 0.44 -9.56 19.55
N GLU A 150 -0.79 -10.00 19.33
CA GLU A 150 -1.38 -11.24 19.85
C GLU A 150 -2.46 -11.71 18.87
N ASP A 151 -2.74 -13.02 18.87
CA ASP A 151 -3.79 -13.60 18.03
C ASP A 151 -5.15 -13.01 18.42
N ARG A 152 -5.93 -12.63 17.41
CA ARG A 152 -7.27 -12.05 17.61
C ARG A 152 -8.30 -12.75 16.73
N THR A 153 -9.43 -13.08 17.33
CA THR A 153 -10.61 -13.57 16.60
C THR A 153 -11.18 -12.46 15.70
N ILE A 154 -11.45 -12.77 14.44
CA ILE A 154 -12.18 -11.89 13.51
C ILE A 154 -13.66 -11.98 13.84
N ILE A 155 -14.27 -10.84 14.20
CA ILE A 155 -15.66 -10.79 14.70
C ILE A 155 -16.59 -10.04 13.75
N ASN A 156 -17.90 -10.29 13.83
CA ASN A 156 -18.94 -9.51 13.15
C ASN A 156 -18.66 -9.32 11.64
N GLU A 157 -18.92 -8.11 11.13
CA GLU A 157 -18.65 -7.71 9.74
C GLU A 157 -17.16 -7.56 9.41
N GLU A 158 -16.24 -7.74 10.37
CA GLU A 158 -14.79 -7.63 10.11
C GLU A 158 -14.31 -8.64 9.07
N ARG A 159 -14.98 -9.79 8.98
CA ARG A 159 -14.76 -10.83 7.97
C ARG A 159 -14.83 -10.33 6.53
N ASN A 160 -15.47 -9.18 6.29
CA ASN A 160 -15.46 -8.51 4.98
C ASN A 160 -14.08 -8.00 4.55
N GLN A 161 -13.09 -7.95 5.45
CA GLN A 161 -11.72 -7.57 5.11
C GLN A 161 -10.96 -8.66 4.35
N GLY A 162 -11.35 -9.92 4.53
CA GLY A 162 -10.76 -11.08 3.86
C GLY A 162 -11.74 -11.70 2.86
N SER A 163 -11.46 -12.93 2.46
CA SER A 163 -12.30 -13.69 1.51
C SER A 163 -13.44 -14.47 2.17
N TRP A 164 -13.63 -14.30 3.48
CA TRP A 164 -14.79 -14.82 4.20
C TRP A 164 -16.07 -14.12 3.76
N GLY A 165 -16.08 -12.78 3.70
CA GLY A 165 -17.13 -11.99 3.05
C GLY A 165 -18.53 -12.00 3.69
N ILE A 166 -18.73 -12.72 4.80
CA ILE A 166 -20.02 -12.84 5.49
C ILE A 166 -19.84 -13.02 7.00
N TYR A 167 -20.78 -12.47 7.78
CA TYR A 167 -21.02 -12.86 9.17
C TYR A 167 -22.10 -13.95 9.20
N THR A 168 -21.74 -15.14 9.70
CA THR A 168 -22.61 -16.32 9.76
C THR A 168 -22.19 -17.19 10.95
N SER A 169 -23.17 -17.78 11.63
CA SER A 169 -23.00 -18.76 12.70
C SER A 169 -22.59 -20.14 12.18
N LYS A 170 -22.78 -20.42 10.89
CA LYS A 170 -22.45 -21.70 10.24
C LYS A 170 -20.95 -21.92 10.03
N ILE A 171 -20.15 -20.85 10.12
CA ILE A 171 -18.70 -20.89 9.96
C ILE A 171 -18.06 -20.30 11.21
N ALA A 172 -17.08 -21.02 11.76
CA ALA A 172 -16.26 -20.53 12.87
C ALA A 172 -15.60 -19.19 12.50
N ASN A 173 -15.38 -18.34 13.50
CA ASN A 173 -14.62 -17.11 13.29
C ASN A 173 -13.20 -17.45 12.83
N GLY A 174 -12.71 -16.71 11.84
CA GLY A 174 -11.29 -16.70 11.50
C GLY A 174 -10.45 -16.06 12.59
N THR A 175 -9.13 -16.21 12.48
CA THR A 175 -8.16 -15.61 13.40
C THR A 175 -7.20 -14.75 12.60
N THR A 176 -7.01 -13.50 13.04
CA THR A 176 -5.85 -12.70 12.64
C THR A 176 -4.70 -13.10 13.56
N TYR A 177 -3.67 -13.72 12.98
CA TYR A 177 -2.51 -14.20 13.73
C TYR A 177 -1.55 -13.06 14.08
N ALA A 178 -0.84 -13.23 15.19
CA ALA A 178 0.13 -12.27 15.67
C ALA A 178 1.33 -12.14 14.73
N ASP A 179 1.77 -10.90 14.52
CA ASP A 179 3.05 -10.60 13.89
C ASP A 179 4.20 -10.92 14.87
N LYS A 180 5.39 -11.24 14.34
CA LYS A 180 6.63 -11.36 15.12
C LYS A 180 7.36 -10.02 15.06
N ILE A 181 7.48 -9.31 16.19
CA ILE A 181 8.18 -8.01 16.29
C ILE A 181 9.34 -8.12 17.27
N VAL A 182 10.53 -7.70 16.85
CA VAL A 182 11.73 -7.67 17.69
C VAL A 182 12.55 -6.40 17.45
N PHE A 183 13.27 -5.96 18.48
CA PHE A 183 14.42 -5.09 18.23
C PHE A 183 15.49 -5.89 17.51
N HIS A 184 16.03 -5.31 16.44
CA HIS A 184 17.05 -5.94 15.62
C HIS A 184 18.09 -4.87 15.27
N GLU A 185 19.33 -5.07 15.72
CA GLU A 185 20.41 -4.09 15.57
C GLU A 185 20.01 -2.68 16.07
N ASN A 186 19.98 -1.70 15.16
CA ASN A 186 19.61 -0.30 15.41
C ASN A 186 18.15 0.01 15.03
N GLY A 187 17.31 -1.01 14.88
CA GLY A 187 15.94 -0.87 14.37
C GLY A 187 14.94 -1.84 15.00
N VAL A 188 13.77 -1.90 14.36
CA VAL A 188 12.66 -2.81 14.68
C VAL A 188 12.33 -3.63 13.45
N LEU A 189 12.37 -4.95 13.58
CA LEU A 189 11.97 -5.89 12.55
C LEU A 189 10.60 -6.46 12.90
N MET A 190 9.64 -6.34 11.99
CA MET A 190 8.38 -7.08 12.01
C MET A 190 8.31 -8.03 10.81
N SER A 191 7.87 -9.26 11.06
CA SER A 191 7.52 -10.23 10.04
C SER A 191 6.21 -10.95 10.37
N HIS A 192 5.43 -11.26 9.35
CA HIS A 192 4.25 -12.11 9.40
C HIS A 192 4.42 -13.24 8.38
N ARG A 193 4.20 -14.48 8.79
CA ARG A 193 4.25 -15.65 7.92
C ARG A 193 2.95 -16.39 8.01
N ASN A 194 2.35 -16.67 6.86
CA ASN A 194 1.17 -17.49 6.75
C ASN A 194 1.53 -18.95 7.04
N GLU A 195 1.41 -19.36 8.31
CA GLU A 195 1.71 -20.72 8.77
C GLU A 195 0.48 -21.64 8.68
N LYS A 196 -0.71 -21.06 8.48
CA LYS A 196 -1.98 -21.79 8.39
C LYS A 196 -2.71 -21.48 7.09
N LEU A 197 -3.69 -22.33 6.78
CA LEU A 197 -4.44 -22.28 5.53
C LEU A 197 -5.94 -22.51 5.79
N ASP A 198 -6.46 -21.97 6.90
CA ASP A 198 -7.83 -22.22 7.39
C ASP A 198 -8.88 -21.84 6.34
N LEU A 199 -8.77 -20.65 5.75
CA LEU A 199 -9.64 -20.20 4.65
C LEU A 199 -9.52 -21.10 3.43
N TRP A 200 -8.29 -21.42 3.01
CA TRP A 200 -8.04 -22.25 1.83
C TRP A 200 -8.67 -23.64 2.00
N ASN A 201 -8.43 -24.29 3.14
CA ASN A 201 -8.99 -25.61 3.45
C ASN A 201 -10.52 -25.55 3.47
N PHE A 202 -11.09 -24.49 4.04
CA PHE A 202 -12.54 -24.26 4.01
C PHE A 202 -13.07 -24.14 2.57
N GLN A 203 -12.46 -23.27 1.74
CA GLN A 203 -12.87 -23.06 0.35
C GLN A 203 -12.73 -24.33 -0.49
N MET A 204 -11.65 -25.10 -0.33
CA MET A 204 -11.47 -26.38 -1.04
C MET A 204 -12.61 -27.35 -0.77
N LYS A 205 -13.02 -27.48 0.50
CA LYS A 205 -14.13 -28.33 0.89
C LYS A 205 -15.47 -27.78 0.42
N GLN A 206 -15.75 -26.51 0.70
CA GLN A 206 -16.99 -25.83 0.34
C GLN A 206 -17.25 -25.92 -1.17
N GLN A 207 -16.19 -25.74 -1.97
CA GLN A 207 -16.28 -25.70 -3.42
C GLN A 207 -16.08 -27.08 -4.07
N GLY A 208 -15.86 -28.16 -3.31
CA GLY A 208 -15.69 -29.51 -3.85
C GLY A 208 -14.39 -29.73 -4.63
N LEU A 209 -13.33 -28.99 -4.29
CA LEU A 209 -12.02 -29.00 -4.98
C LEU A 209 -10.91 -29.72 -4.20
N GLU A 210 -11.23 -30.37 -3.06
CA GLU A 210 -10.24 -31.00 -2.17
C GLU A 210 -9.25 -31.92 -2.91
N LYS A 211 -9.75 -32.72 -3.87
CA LYS A 211 -8.95 -33.66 -4.68
C LYS A 211 -7.91 -32.98 -5.58
N HIS A 212 -8.01 -31.68 -5.79
CA HIS A 212 -7.14 -30.90 -6.67
C HIS A 212 -6.25 -29.91 -5.90
N SER A 213 -6.47 -29.74 -4.59
CA SER A 213 -5.90 -28.68 -3.77
C SER A 213 -4.36 -28.54 -3.86
N ASP A 214 -3.63 -29.65 -3.95
CA ASP A 214 -2.15 -29.66 -4.05
C ASP A 214 -1.62 -29.05 -5.36
N LYS A 215 -2.41 -29.08 -6.43
CA LYS A 215 -2.01 -28.59 -7.76
C LYS A 215 -2.46 -27.17 -8.03
N MET A 216 -3.34 -26.63 -7.17
CA MET A 216 -3.90 -25.30 -7.37
C MET A 216 -2.95 -24.21 -6.90
N TYR A 217 -2.94 -23.11 -7.65
CA TYR A 217 -2.23 -21.89 -7.28
C TYR A 217 -2.83 -21.31 -5.99
N ASN A 218 -1.98 -21.02 -5.00
CA ASN A 218 -2.37 -20.39 -3.74
C ASN A 218 -1.29 -19.38 -3.32
N PRO A 219 -1.56 -18.06 -3.45
CA PRO A 219 -0.61 -17.02 -3.07
C PRO A 219 -0.48 -16.83 -1.55
N MET A 220 -1.38 -17.41 -0.75
CA MET A 220 -1.32 -17.32 0.72
C MET A 220 -0.39 -18.36 1.33
N ARG A 221 -0.14 -19.50 0.65
CA ARG A 221 0.71 -20.58 1.17
C ARG A 221 2.14 -20.08 1.36
N ASP A 222 2.69 -20.21 2.56
CA ASP A 222 4.07 -19.81 2.86
C ASP A 222 4.37 -18.33 2.54
N ASN A 223 3.34 -17.50 2.39
CA ASN A 223 3.51 -16.08 2.16
C ASN A 223 4.10 -15.46 3.41
N GLU A 224 5.23 -14.78 3.26
CA GLU A 224 5.88 -14.08 4.35
C GLU A 224 6.15 -12.64 3.94
N PHE A 225 5.79 -11.71 4.81
CA PHE A 225 5.98 -10.29 4.58
C PHE A 225 6.41 -9.57 5.85
N GLY A 226 7.06 -8.42 5.69
CA GLY A 226 7.61 -7.71 6.83
C GLY A 226 8.24 -6.38 6.47
N ILE A 227 8.68 -5.70 7.53
CA ILE A 227 9.27 -4.36 7.50
C ILE A 227 10.41 -4.29 8.52
N PHE A 228 11.52 -3.67 8.12
CA PHE A 228 12.60 -3.28 9.01
C PHE A 228 12.70 -1.76 9.06
N VAL A 229 12.36 -1.17 10.21
CA VAL A 229 12.45 0.27 10.47
C VAL A 229 13.75 0.53 11.21
N HIS A 230 14.70 1.24 10.59
CA HIS A 230 16.05 1.37 11.13
C HIS A 230 16.74 2.68 10.79
N SER A 231 17.77 2.99 11.56
CA SER A 231 18.70 4.10 11.32
C SER A 231 19.95 3.94 12.17
N GLU A 232 21.12 4.22 11.59
CA GLU A 232 22.37 4.28 12.35
C GLU A 232 22.38 5.36 13.44
N GLN A 233 21.45 6.31 13.38
CA GLN A 233 21.34 7.42 14.32
C GLN A 233 20.42 7.09 15.51
N LEU A 234 19.77 5.93 15.50
CA LEU A 234 18.80 5.52 16.52
C LEU A 234 19.29 4.31 17.33
N LYS A 235 18.71 4.13 18.51
CA LYS A 235 18.94 2.95 19.35
C LYS A 235 17.62 2.44 19.95
N PRO A 236 17.48 1.13 20.18
CA PRO A 236 16.35 0.57 20.93
C PRO A 236 16.11 1.26 22.27
N SER A 237 14.84 1.40 22.61
CA SER A 237 14.34 1.98 23.87
C SER A 237 13.23 1.07 24.43
N ALA A 238 12.30 1.63 25.21
CA ALA A 238 11.21 0.86 25.82
C ALA A 238 10.22 0.32 24.78
N VAL A 239 9.59 -0.81 25.11
CA VAL A 239 8.32 -1.21 24.49
C VAL A 239 7.19 -0.65 25.33
N THR A 240 6.27 0.10 24.71
CA THR A 240 5.14 0.73 25.42
C THR A 240 3.81 0.24 24.84
N ASN A 241 2.75 0.26 25.65
CA ASN A 241 1.39 0.01 25.16
C ASN A 241 0.70 1.35 24.91
N GLY A 242 -0.24 1.37 23.96
CA GLY A 242 -1.02 2.55 23.65
C GLY A 242 -2.36 2.21 23.03
N HIS A 243 -3.15 3.25 22.84
CA HIS A 243 -4.44 3.19 22.18
C HIS A 243 -4.55 4.37 21.22
N TYR A 244 -4.98 4.12 20.00
CA TYR A 244 -5.22 5.18 19.01
C TYR A 244 -6.60 5.00 18.41
N ILE A 245 -7.45 6.03 18.59
CA ILE A 245 -8.86 6.05 18.21
C ILE A 245 -9.65 4.90 18.88
N ASN A 246 -9.69 3.73 18.26
CA ASN A 246 -10.36 2.51 18.75
C ASN A 246 -9.45 1.28 18.73
N THR A 247 -8.17 1.42 18.38
CA THR A 247 -7.24 0.30 18.20
C THR A 247 -6.12 0.34 19.25
N THR A 248 -6.01 -0.74 20.02
CA THR A 248 -4.88 -0.96 20.93
C THR A 248 -3.64 -1.38 20.16
N TYR A 249 -2.46 -0.95 20.62
CA TYR A 249 -1.19 -1.29 19.99
C TYR A 249 -0.06 -1.42 21.00
N LYS A 250 0.99 -2.12 20.60
CA LYS A 250 2.33 -2.05 21.22
C LYS A 250 3.25 -1.22 20.33
N ALA A 251 4.15 -0.48 20.96
CA ALA A 251 5.10 0.41 20.30
C ALA A 251 6.52 0.01 20.69
N TRP A 252 7.35 -0.34 19.71
CA TRP A 252 8.78 -0.57 19.87
C TRP A 252 9.48 0.74 19.56
N ASN A 253 9.95 1.41 20.62
CA ASN A 253 10.50 2.75 20.51
C ASN A 253 12.00 2.73 20.18
N LEU A 254 12.42 3.64 19.32
CA LEU A 254 13.80 3.94 18.97
C LEU A 254 14.07 5.42 19.30
N ASP A 255 15.09 5.69 20.12
CA ASP A 255 15.49 7.05 20.46
C ASP A 255 16.75 7.44 19.69
N SER A 256 16.86 8.71 19.28
CA SER A 256 18.10 9.24 18.73
C SER A 256 19.27 9.06 19.70
N LYS A 257 20.41 8.61 19.19
CA LYS A 257 21.63 8.43 19.99
C LYS A 257 22.12 9.77 20.55
N ALA A 258 21.93 10.85 19.79
CA ALA A 258 22.20 12.22 20.18
C ALA A 258 21.38 13.21 19.31
N PRO A 259 21.06 14.41 19.81
CA PRO A 259 20.45 15.47 19.00
C PRO A 259 21.31 15.81 17.78
N SER A 260 20.69 15.88 16.61
CA SER A 260 21.35 16.03 15.30
C SER A 260 20.64 17.07 14.44
N LYS A 261 21.32 17.67 13.46
CA LYS A 261 20.71 18.59 12.50
C LYS A 261 19.95 17.88 11.37
N SER A 262 20.31 16.62 11.12
CA SER A 262 19.70 15.75 10.13
C SER A 262 19.51 14.37 10.74
N VAL A 263 18.36 13.73 10.49
CA VAL A 263 18.06 12.36 10.89
C VAL A 263 17.41 11.63 9.72
N ASN A 264 18.01 10.51 9.32
CA ASN A 264 17.48 9.66 8.27
C ASN A 264 16.96 8.34 8.87
N VAL A 265 15.73 7.97 8.51
CA VAL A 265 15.13 6.68 8.89
C VAL A 265 14.74 5.95 7.61
N THR A 266 15.05 4.66 7.56
CA THR A 266 14.76 3.80 6.42
C THR A 266 13.80 2.71 6.86
N LEU A 267 12.77 2.47 6.06
CA LEU A 267 11.86 1.36 6.22
C LEU A 267 12.06 0.46 5.01
N SER A 268 12.65 -0.72 5.20
CA SER A 268 12.84 -1.72 4.13
C SER A 268 11.76 -2.79 4.23
N MET A 269 11.08 -3.11 3.14
CA MET A 269 10.00 -4.10 3.12
C MET A 269 10.33 -5.26 2.19
N TYR A 270 9.86 -6.45 2.53
CA TYR A 270 9.96 -7.61 1.66
C TYR A 270 8.72 -8.49 1.80
N GLN A 271 8.26 -9.04 0.69
CA GLN A 271 7.17 -10.01 0.63
C GLN A 271 7.55 -11.09 -0.37
N ALA A 272 7.45 -12.35 0.03
CA ALA A 272 7.67 -13.49 -0.85
C ALA A 272 7.09 -14.79 -0.26
N GLN A 273 6.75 -15.73 -1.14
CA GLN A 273 6.54 -17.13 -0.74
C GLN A 273 7.90 -17.82 -0.67
N THR A 274 8.33 -18.23 0.53
CA THR A 274 9.65 -18.82 0.76
C THR A 274 9.52 -20.08 1.60
N LYS A 275 10.51 -20.99 1.57
CA LYS A 275 10.39 -22.25 2.32
C LYS A 275 10.44 -22.06 3.83
N ASN A 276 11.08 -21.00 4.30
CA ASN A 276 11.26 -20.69 5.71
C ASN A 276 11.69 -19.22 5.89
N HIS A 277 11.66 -18.79 7.16
CA HIS A 277 12.05 -17.44 7.57
C HIS A 277 13.47 -17.05 7.14
N ASP A 278 14.45 -17.97 7.15
CA ASP A 278 15.83 -17.66 6.79
C ASP A 278 15.97 -17.29 5.30
N GLU A 279 15.24 -17.97 4.42
CA GLU A 279 15.17 -17.61 3.00
C GLU A 279 14.50 -16.25 2.79
N TRP A 280 13.39 -15.99 3.50
CA TRP A 280 12.72 -14.69 3.46
C TRP A 280 13.64 -13.56 3.96
N TYR A 281 14.30 -13.76 5.09
CA TYR A 281 15.17 -12.77 5.70
C TYR A 281 16.39 -12.45 4.81
N LYS A 282 16.95 -13.44 4.10
CA LYS A 282 17.98 -13.18 3.07
C LYS A 282 17.46 -12.28 1.94
N GLY A 283 16.20 -12.43 1.53
CA GLY A 283 15.56 -11.55 0.58
C GLY A 283 15.44 -10.12 1.11
N LEU A 284 15.01 -9.95 2.36
CA LEU A 284 14.98 -8.64 3.02
C LEU A 284 16.39 -8.01 3.12
N GLN A 285 17.42 -8.80 3.46
CA GLN A 285 18.81 -8.31 3.49
C GLN A 285 19.29 -7.83 2.12
N ASN A 286 18.81 -8.41 1.01
CA ASN A 286 19.13 -7.94 -0.32
C ASN A 286 18.47 -6.59 -0.62
N VAL A 287 17.23 -6.38 -0.17
CA VAL A 287 16.55 -5.07 -0.22
C VAL A 287 17.34 -4.04 0.59
N ILE A 288 17.72 -4.36 1.83
CA ILE A 288 18.50 -3.45 2.69
C ILE A 288 19.81 -3.07 2.00
N LYS A 289 20.50 -4.01 1.34
CA LYS A 289 21.74 -3.72 0.60
C LYS A 289 21.53 -2.86 -0.65
N SER A 290 20.36 -2.90 -1.28
CA SER A 290 20.08 -2.07 -2.46
C SER A 290 19.87 -0.60 -2.08
N THR A 291 19.39 -0.31 -0.85
CA THR A 291 19.23 1.06 -0.34
C THR A 291 20.51 1.89 -0.40
N ALA A 292 21.66 1.29 -0.05
CA ALA A 292 22.94 2.00 0.00
C ALA A 292 23.43 2.50 -1.36
N LYS A 293 22.84 2.02 -2.46
CA LYS A 293 23.20 2.38 -3.82
C LYS A 293 22.21 3.32 -4.49
N ASN A 294 21.08 3.63 -3.86
CA ASN A 294 20.02 4.39 -4.50
C ASN A 294 19.92 5.82 -3.97
N THR A 295 19.93 6.79 -4.88
CA THR A 295 19.56 8.18 -4.61
C THR A 295 18.12 8.42 -5.08
N GLN A 296 17.48 9.48 -4.60
CA GLN A 296 16.11 9.83 -5.02
C GLN A 296 16.02 10.12 -6.54
N ASP A 297 17.14 10.35 -7.22
CA ASP A 297 17.21 10.78 -8.62
C ASP A 297 16.46 9.84 -9.58
N ALA A 298 16.62 8.52 -9.41
CA ALA A 298 15.93 7.54 -10.26
C ALA A 298 14.40 7.63 -10.06
N THR A 299 13.95 7.75 -8.81
CA THR A 299 12.55 7.92 -8.46
C THR A 299 11.98 9.23 -9.03
N LEU A 300 12.71 10.34 -8.93
CA LEU A 300 12.31 11.63 -9.52
C LEU A 300 12.19 11.53 -11.03
N ALA A 301 13.20 10.95 -11.69
CA ALA A 301 13.18 10.74 -13.13
C ALA A 301 11.97 9.90 -13.56
N TRP A 302 11.66 8.82 -12.83
CA TRP A 302 10.48 8.01 -13.12
C TRP A 302 9.17 8.79 -12.98
N TRP A 303 9.00 9.59 -11.92
CA TRP A 303 7.79 10.40 -11.76
C TRP A 303 7.66 11.48 -12.84
N HIS A 304 8.75 12.18 -13.18
CA HIS A 304 8.74 13.18 -14.25
C HIS A 304 8.43 12.56 -15.62
N GLU A 305 8.97 11.37 -15.91
CA GLU A 305 8.62 10.60 -17.10
C GLU A 305 7.16 10.15 -17.08
N TYR A 306 6.64 9.70 -15.93
CA TYR A 306 5.23 9.29 -15.77
C TYR A 306 4.24 10.43 -16.07
N TRP A 307 4.56 11.64 -15.62
CA TRP A 307 3.75 12.83 -15.88
C TRP A 307 3.86 13.32 -17.31
N ALA A 308 5.01 13.13 -17.97
CA ALA A 308 5.20 13.48 -19.37
C ALA A 308 4.36 12.64 -20.35
N ARG A 309 3.80 11.49 -19.93
CA ARG A 309 3.00 10.60 -20.78
C ARG A 309 1.63 11.18 -21.13
N SER A 310 0.95 11.77 -20.15
CA SER A 310 -0.42 12.25 -20.27
C SER A 310 -0.72 13.24 -19.17
N TYR A 311 -1.50 14.28 -19.47
CA TYR A 311 -2.00 15.21 -18.47
C TYR A 311 -3.28 15.90 -18.96
N ILE A 312 -4.14 16.25 -18.01
CA ILE A 312 -5.28 17.14 -18.21
C ILE A 312 -5.12 18.27 -17.19
N ILE A 313 -4.99 19.49 -17.70
CA ILE A 313 -4.90 20.72 -16.90
C ILE A 313 -6.06 21.60 -17.34
N ILE A 314 -6.92 21.96 -16.39
CA ILE A 314 -8.12 22.76 -16.62
C ILE A 314 -8.11 23.91 -15.60
N ASN A 315 -8.28 25.14 -16.10
CA ASN A 315 -8.51 26.35 -15.29
C ASN A 315 -7.54 26.50 -14.10
N GLU A 316 -6.25 26.22 -14.30
CA GLU A 316 -5.23 26.23 -13.25
C GLU A 316 -5.25 27.53 -12.43
N GLU A 317 -5.48 28.65 -13.10
CA GLU A 317 -5.50 29.99 -12.54
C GLU A 317 -6.73 30.30 -11.68
N LYS A 318 -7.78 29.47 -11.75
CA LYS A 318 -9.03 29.68 -10.99
C LYS A 318 -9.00 29.08 -9.58
N GLY A 319 -8.11 28.12 -9.32
CA GLY A 319 -7.91 27.50 -8.02
C GLY A 319 -9.08 26.62 -7.53
N GLU A 320 -8.99 26.17 -6.28
CA GLU A 320 -9.81 25.06 -5.74
C GLU A 320 -11.33 25.30 -5.71
N LYS A 321 -11.80 26.54 -5.89
CA LYS A 321 -13.23 26.87 -5.93
C LYS A 321 -13.87 26.65 -7.31
N ASP A 322 -13.06 26.49 -8.35
CA ASP A 322 -13.54 26.24 -9.71
C ASP A 322 -13.74 24.75 -9.97
N ALA A 323 -14.89 24.38 -10.53
CA ALA A 323 -15.21 22.98 -10.80
C ALA A 323 -14.28 22.36 -11.87
N GLY A 324 -13.84 23.16 -12.87
CA GLY A 324 -12.90 22.71 -13.88
C GLY A 324 -11.53 22.40 -13.29
N PHE A 325 -11.03 23.28 -12.43
CA PHE A 325 -9.81 23.05 -11.66
C PHE A 325 -9.89 21.75 -10.85
N GLN A 326 -10.98 21.53 -10.11
CA GLN A 326 -11.17 20.32 -9.30
C GLN A 326 -11.17 19.05 -10.16
N VAL A 327 -11.80 19.08 -11.35
CA VAL A 327 -11.79 17.94 -12.28
C VAL A 327 -10.36 17.64 -12.75
N GLY A 328 -9.58 18.65 -13.14
CA GLY A 328 -8.19 18.50 -13.53
C GLY A 328 -7.33 17.93 -12.39
N LYS A 329 -7.42 18.52 -11.19
CA LYS A 329 -6.71 18.06 -9.99
C LYS A 329 -7.07 16.62 -9.62
N ASN A 330 -8.35 16.27 -9.59
CA ASN A 330 -8.81 14.91 -9.25
C ASN A 330 -8.35 13.87 -10.26
N TYR A 331 -8.35 14.20 -11.56
CA TYR A 331 -7.81 13.31 -12.59
C TYR A 331 -6.32 12.98 -12.33
N GLN A 332 -5.53 13.99 -11.97
CA GLN A 332 -4.10 13.79 -11.70
C GLN A 332 -3.84 13.08 -10.38
N ILE A 333 -4.60 13.39 -9.32
CA ILE A 333 -4.50 12.64 -8.06
C ILE A 333 -4.84 11.17 -8.30
N TRP A 334 -5.88 10.86 -9.07
CA TRP A 334 -6.21 9.48 -9.41
C TRP A 334 -5.06 8.78 -10.17
N ARG A 335 -4.45 9.45 -11.17
CA ARG A 335 -3.27 8.90 -11.86
C ARG A 335 -2.07 8.73 -10.94
N TYR A 336 -1.86 9.64 -10.01
CA TYR A 336 -0.80 9.53 -9.00
C TYR A 336 -0.98 8.27 -8.15
N LEU A 337 -2.19 8.01 -7.66
CA LEU A 337 -2.50 6.79 -6.88
C LEU A 337 -2.25 5.51 -7.68
N MET A 338 -2.50 5.51 -8.99
CA MET A 338 -2.14 4.38 -9.85
C MET A 338 -0.62 4.24 -10.03
N GLY A 339 0.09 5.35 -10.19
CA GLY A 339 1.55 5.38 -10.29
C GLY A 339 2.26 4.87 -9.04
N CYS A 340 1.70 5.13 -7.86
CA CYS A 340 2.22 4.68 -6.57
C CYS A 340 2.30 3.14 -6.42
N ASN A 341 1.50 2.40 -7.19
CA ASN A 341 1.56 0.94 -7.20
C ASN A 341 2.13 0.40 -8.53
N ALA A 342 2.74 1.20 -9.41
CA ALA A 342 3.12 0.83 -10.78
C ALA A 342 4.09 -0.37 -10.95
N LYS A 343 4.76 -0.80 -9.88
CA LYS A 343 5.68 -1.96 -9.85
C LYS A 343 5.19 -3.10 -8.96
N GLY A 344 3.99 -3.01 -8.39
CA GLY A 344 3.41 -4.08 -7.59
C GLY A 344 3.06 -5.32 -8.40
N ASP A 345 3.24 -6.49 -7.79
CA ASP A 345 2.83 -7.75 -8.39
C ASP A 345 1.30 -7.88 -8.45
N TRP A 346 0.59 -7.15 -7.58
CA TRP A 346 -0.87 -7.18 -7.48
C TRP A 346 -1.52 -5.89 -7.99
N PRO A 347 -2.70 -6.00 -8.63
CA PRO A 347 -3.43 -4.83 -9.10
C PRO A 347 -3.81 -3.90 -7.95
N THR A 348 -3.74 -2.59 -8.18
CA THR A 348 -4.36 -1.59 -7.32
C THR A 348 -5.82 -1.95 -7.05
N LYS A 349 -6.19 -1.91 -5.77
CA LYS A 349 -7.53 -2.26 -5.28
C LYS A 349 -8.52 -1.10 -5.47
N PHE A 350 -9.69 -1.35 -6.07
CA PHE A 350 -10.74 -0.34 -6.26
C PHE A 350 -11.23 0.30 -4.95
N ASN A 351 -11.24 -0.45 -3.86
CA ASN A 351 -11.74 -0.05 -2.55
C ASN A 351 -10.65 0.64 -1.70
N GLY A 352 -9.90 1.57 -2.29
CA GLY A 352 -8.95 2.44 -1.59
C GLY A 352 -7.47 2.17 -1.85
N GLY A 353 -7.11 1.37 -2.87
CA GLY A 353 -5.71 1.10 -3.22
C GLY A 353 -4.93 0.55 -2.03
N LEU A 354 -3.78 1.15 -1.72
CA LEU A 354 -2.97 0.84 -0.53
C LEU A 354 -3.31 1.71 0.69
N TRP A 355 -4.31 2.61 0.58
CA TRP A 355 -4.55 3.72 1.52
C TRP A 355 -5.86 3.60 2.33
N THR A 356 -6.13 2.44 2.93
CA THR A 356 -7.19 2.35 3.94
C THR A 356 -6.80 3.14 5.20
N PHE A 357 -7.79 3.67 5.91
CA PHE A 357 -7.61 4.40 7.17
C PHE A 357 -8.61 3.88 8.21
N ASP A 358 -8.59 4.43 9.42
CA ASP A 358 -9.43 3.94 10.52
C ASP A 358 -10.93 4.01 10.12
N PRO A 359 -11.62 2.86 10.03
CA PRO A 359 -12.96 2.78 9.44
C PRO A 359 -14.04 3.51 10.25
N ILE A 360 -13.80 3.76 11.53
CA ILE A 360 -14.72 4.45 12.43
C ILE A 360 -15.04 5.88 11.97
N TYR A 361 -14.14 6.52 11.22
CA TYR A 361 -14.38 7.83 10.62
C TYR A 361 -15.40 7.81 9.49
N VAL A 362 -15.65 6.65 8.88
CA VAL A 362 -16.68 6.47 7.85
C VAL A 362 -17.96 5.92 8.46
N ASN A 363 -17.84 4.93 9.35
CA ASN A 363 -18.98 4.30 9.99
C ASN A 363 -18.61 3.88 11.42
N ILE A 364 -19.23 4.54 12.41
CA ILE A 364 -19.01 4.29 13.84
C ILE A 364 -19.32 2.85 14.27
N TRP A 365 -20.17 2.13 13.51
CA TRP A 365 -20.51 0.72 13.76
C TRP A 365 -19.46 -0.25 13.25
N ARG A 366 -18.37 0.27 12.67
CA ARG A 366 -17.19 -0.50 12.23
C ARG A 366 -15.95 -0.02 12.97
N PRO A 367 -15.86 -0.20 14.31
CA PRO A 367 -14.69 0.17 15.10
C PRO A 367 -13.59 -0.89 14.95
N TYR A 368 -13.25 -1.25 13.72
CA TYR A 368 -12.21 -2.24 13.41
C TYR A 368 -10.85 -1.57 13.28
N THR A 369 -9.81 -2.40 13.18
CA THR A 369 -8.43 -1.91 13.04
C THR A 369 -8.21 -1.22 11.68
N PRO A 370 -7.08 -0.51 11.50
CA PRO A 370 -6.71 0.08 10.22
C PRO A 370 -6.54 -0.91 9.05
N ASP A 371 -6.46 -2.22 9.32
CA ASP A 371 -6.43 -3.26 8.27
C ASP A 371 -7.79 -3.44 7.59
N TYR A 372 -8.87 -3.05 8.25
CA TYR A 372 -10.21 -3.33 7.75
C TYR A 372 -10.44 -2.68 6.38
N ARG A 373 -10.96 -3.50 5.47
CA ARG A 373 -11.30 -3.11 4.11
C ARG A 373 -12.62 -3.74 3.72
N ARG A 374 -13.66 -2.95 3.50
CA ARG A 374 -14.91 -3.51 2.99
C ARG A 374 -14.72 -4.03 1.57
N TRP A 375 -15.34 -5.17 1.25
CA TRP A 375 -15.24 -5.86 -0.05
C TRP A 375 -13.88 -6.52 -0.32
N GLY A 376 -13.24 -7.02 0.74
CA GLY A 376 -12.10 -7.93 0.67
C GLY A 376 -10.77 -7.26 0.31
N GLY A 377 -9.71 -7.75 0.92
CA GLY A 377 -8.33 -7.52 0.53
C GLY A 377 -7.98 -8.32 -0.71
N GLY A 378 -8.07 -9.64 -0.61
CA GLY A 378 -7.70 -10.59 -1.67
C GLY A 378 -8.79 -10.86 -2.71
N THR A 379 -10.01 -10.34 -2.56
CA THR A 379 -11.10 -10.48 -3.54
C THR A 379 -11.12 -9.31 -4.53
N PHE A 380 -11.01 -9.58 -5.83
CA PHE A 380 -10.96 -8.61 -6.92
C PHE A 380 -12.31 -8.61 -7.67
N THR A 381 -13.25 -7.77 -7.22
CA THR A 381 -14.56 -7.58 -7.86
C THR A 381 -14.40 -7.05 -9.28
N ALA A 382 -14.65 -7.88 -10.29
CA ALA A 382 -14.27 -7.63 -11.67
C ALA A 382 -14.88 -6.33 -12.24
N GLN A 383 -16.16 -6.07 -11.99
CA GLN A 383 -16.87 -4.88 -12.48
C GLN A 383 -16.29 -3.58 -11.92
N ASN A 384 -15.81 -3.58 -10.68
CA ASN A 384 -15.18 -2.43 -10.05
C ASN A 384 -13.72 -2.30 -10.48
N GLN A 385 -12.98 -3.41 -10.50
CA GLN A 385 -11.55 -3.39 -10.79
C GLN A 385 -11.25 -2.90 -12.21
N ARG A 386 -12.06 -3.28 -13.21
CA ARG A 386 -11.87 -2.81 -14.59
C ARG A 386 -11.85 -1.29 -14.72
N LEU A 387 -12.59 -0.55 -13.85
CA LEU A 387 -12.69 0.90 -13.92
C LEU A 387 -11.36 1.60 -13.61
N LEU A 388 -10.48 0.93 -12.84
CA LEU A 388 -9.14 1.46 -12.56
C LEU A 388 -8.19 1.31 -13.76
N TYR A 389 -8.36 0.25 -14.56
CA TYR A 389 -7.41 -0.12 -15.62
C TYR A 389 -7.81 0.32 -17.02
N TRP A 390 -9.10 0.48 -17.28
CA TRP A 390 -9.62 0.98 -18.54
C TRP A 390 -9.01 2.31 -19.03
N PRO A 391 -8.87 3.36 -18.19
CA PRO A 391 -8.32 4.62 -18.66
C PRO A 391 -6.80 4.57 -18.93
N LEU A 392 -6.07 3.59 -18.38
CA LEU A 392 -4.61 3.53 -18.47
C LEU A 392 -4.11 3.33 -19.91
N LEU A 393 -4.88 2.63 -20.74
CA LEU A 393 -4.57 2.51 -22.17
C LEU A 393 -4.57 3.88 -22.85
N ARG A 394 -5.50 4.77 -22.47
CA ARG A 394 -5.66 6.10 -23.07
C ARG A 394 -4.61 7.09 -22.56
N SER A 395 -4.17 6.95 -21.31
CA SER A 395 -3.11 7.79 -20.73
C SER A 395 -1.69 7.30 -21.04
N GLY A 396 -1.54 6.20 -21.77
CA GLY A 396 -0.23 5.65 -22.12
C GLY A 396 0.49 4.96 -20.96
N ASP A 397 -0.24 4.64 -19.89
CA ASP A 397 0.29 4.02 -18.66
C ASP A 397 0.31 2.48 -18.78
N PHE A 398 0.87 1.98 -19.89
CA PHE A 398 0.83 0.55 -20.25
C PHE A 398 1.59 -0.34 -19.26
N ASP A 399 2.67 0.17 -18.68
CA ASP A 399 3.45 -0.52 -17.65
C ASP A 399 2.61 -0.78 -16.39
N VAL A 400 1.78 0.19 -15.98
CA VAL A 400 0.86 0.02 -14.84
C VAL A 400 -0.22 -1.03 -15.12
N MET A 401 -0.64 -1.21 -16.39
CA MET A 401 -1.67 -2.20 -16.75
C MET A 401 -1.22 -3.65 -16.55
N THR A 402 0.09 -3.91 -16.60
CA THR A 402 0.66 -5.27 -16.57
C THR A 402 0.17 -6.09 -15.38
N GLN A 403 0.00 -5.44 -14.23
CA GLN A 403 -0.43 -6.03 -12.97
C GLN A 403 -1.79 -6.70 -13.06
N GLN A 404 -2.74 -6.06 -13.77
CA GLN A 404 -4.07 -6.60 -13.99
C GLN A 404 -4.03 -7.83 -14.90
N PHE A 405 -3.16 -7.83 -15.92
CA PHE A 405 -3.00 -8.98 -16.81
C PHE A 405 -2.28 -10.13 -16.11
N ASP A 406 -1.22 -9.83 -15.35
CA ASP A 406 -0.48 -10.84 -14.59
C ASP A 406 -1.32 -11.45 -13.49
N PHE A 407 -2.22 -10.69 -12.86
CA PHE A 407 -3.24 -11.23 -11.96
C PHE A 407 -4.04 -12.34 -12.65
N TYR A 408 -4.70 -12.05 -13.78
CA TYR A 408 -5.49 -13.04 -14.51
C TYR A 408 -4.64 -14.22 -14.99
N LYS A 409 -3.42 -13.96 -15.47
CA LYS A 409 -2.48 -15.00 -15.89
C LYS A 409 -2.16 -15.98 -14.75
N ARG A 410 -1.88 -15.49 -13.54
CA ARG A 410 -1.59 -16.32 -12.37
C ARG A 410 -2.77 -17.20 -11.96
N ILE A 411 -3.99 -16.68 -12.03
CA ILE A 411 -5.18 -17.42 -11.60
C ILE A 411 -5.83 -18.27 -12.70
N THR A 412 -5.38 -18.13 -13.96
CA THR A 412 -5.93 -18.88 -15.11
C THR A 412 -5.91 -20.39 -14.92
N PRO A 413 -4.83 -21.04 -14.42
CA PRO A 413 -4.83 -22.49 -14.21
C PRO A 413 -5.96 -22.96 -13.28
N ASN A 414 -6.22 -22.22 -12.20
CA ASN A 414 -7.30 -22.53 -11.27
C ASN A 414 -8.68 -22.29 -11.94
N ALA A 415 -8.83 -21.24 -12.73
CA ALA A 415 -10.07 -20.95 -13.46
C ALA A 415 -10.39 -22.00 -14.53
N VAL A 416 -9.38 -22.54 -15.23
CA VAL A 416 -9.54 -23.64 -16.21
C VAL A 416 -9.96 -24.92 -15.49
N LEU A 417 -9.29 -25.27 -14.39
CA LEU A 417 -9.65 -26.43 -13.57
C LEU A 417 -11.12 -26.33 -13.12
N ARG A 418 -11.57 -25.16 -12.68
CA ARG A 418 -12.97 -24.93 -12.30
C ARG A 418 -13.93 -25.08 -13.48
N GLY A 419 -13.54 -24.63 -14.67
CA GLY A 419 -14.31 -24.86 -15.90
C GLY A 419 -14.50 -26.36 -16.18
N GLN A 420 -13.44 -27.14 -16.02
CA GLN A 420 -13.49 -28.59 -16.22
C GLN A 420 -14.36 -29.27 -15.15
N VAL A 421 -14.21 -28.90 -13.87
CA VAL A 421 -14.93 -29.55 -12.76
C VAL A 421 -16.42 -29.21 -12.75
N TYR A 422 -16.79 -27.95 -12.99
CA TYR A 422 -18.18 -27.51 -12.80
C TYR A 422 -18.99 -27.41 -14.09
N GLN A 423 -18.34 -27.20 -15.23
CA GLN A 423 -19.01 -26.89 -16.49
C GLN A 423 -18.67 -27.88 -17.62
N ASP A 424 -17.77 -28.84 -17.38
CA ASP A 424 -17.27 -29.78 -18.40
C ASP A 424 -16.71 -29.06 -19.65
N ILE A 425 -15.97 -27.95 -19.42
CA ILE A 425 -15.31 -27.18 -20.48
C ILE A 425 -13.80 -27.10 -20.25
N ASP A 426 -13.02 -27.11 -21.34
CA ASP A 426 -11.58 -26.83 -21.31
C ASP A 426 -11.31 -25.34 -21.57
N ALA A 427 -11.85 -24.50 -20.69
CA ALA A 427 -11.73 -23.04 -20.77
C ALA A 427 -11.72 -22.40 -19.38
N ALA A 428 -11.10 -21.23 -19.26
CA ALA A 428 -11.07 -20.49 -18.01
C ALA A 428 -12.47 -19.95 -17.64
N TYR A 429 -12.94 -20.27 -16.44
CA TYR A 429 -14.20 -19.78 -15.88
C TYR A 429 -13.93 -18.79 -14.73
N PHE A 430 -14.03 -17.49 -15.03
CA PHE A 430 -13.89 -16.40 -14.05
C PHE A 430 -15.25 -15.95 -13.50
N LEU A 431 -15.27 -15.51 -12.24
CA LEU A 431 -16.46 -15.02 -11.54
C LEU A 431 -16.44 -13.49 -11.42
N GLU A 432 -17.48 -12.90 -10.84
CA GLU A 432 -17.48 -11.49 -10.46
C GLU A 432 -16.59 -11.22 -9.23
N GLN A 433 -16.79 -12.00 -8.16
CA GLN A 433 -16.03 -11.89 -6.90
C GLN A 433 -14.88 -12.89 -6.90
N ILE A 434 -13.75 -12.50 -7.51
CA ILE A 434 -12.61 -13.39 -7.76
C ILE A 434 -11.56 -13.22 -6.66
N ASP A 435 -11.29 -14.24 -5.87
CA ASP A 435 -10.13 -14.21 -4.97
C ASP A 435 -8.81 -14.22 -5.75
N ASN A 436 -7.73 -13.79 -5.13
CA ASN A 436 -6.37 -13.85 -5.68
C ASN A 436 -5.85 -15.27 -5.96
N THR A 437 -6.62 -16.30 -5.57
CA THR A 437 -6.47 -17.70 -5.94
C THR A 437 -7.20 -18.04 -7.25
N GLY A 438 -8.12 -17.21 -7.74
CA GLY A 438 -9.06 -17.53 -8.82
C GLY A 438 -10.33 -18.25 -8.37
N LEU A 439 -10.49 -18.49 -7.07
CA LEU A 439 -11.71 -19.06 -6.49
C LEU A 439 -12.80 -17.99 -6.31
N SER A 440 -14.03 -18.44 -6.07
CA SER A 440 -15.05 -17.57 -5.47
C SER A 440 -14.66 -17.25 -4.03
N ASN A 441 -14.94 -16.03 -3.57
CA ASN A 441 -14.97 -15.80 -2.12
C ASN A 441 -16.01 -16.74 -1.46
N VAL A 442 -15.91 -16.91 -0.14
CA VAL A 442 -16.72 -17.88 0.61
C VAL A 442 -18.21 -17.60 0.51
N PHE A 443 -18.63 -16.35 0.69
CA PHE A 443 -20.05 -15.97 0.72
C PHE A 443 -20.76 -16.18 -0.63
N GLU A 444 -20.07 -15.88 -1.73
CA GLU A 444 -20.66 -15.87 -3.07
C GLU A 444 -20.75 -17.29 -3.66
N TYR A 445 -20.04 -18.26 -3.08
CA TYR A 445 -20.17 -19.64 -3.47
C TYR A 445 -21.36 -20.31 -2.76
N ASN A 446 -22.38 -20.70 -3.54
CA ASN A 446 -23.60 -21.32 -3.03
C ASN A 446 -24.28 -20.49 -1.93
N ALA A 447 -24.51 -19.20 -2.21
CA ALA A 447 -25.03 -18.23 -1.25
C ALA A 447 -26.30 -18.69 -0.50
N GLN A 448 -27.15 -19.50 -1.14
CA GLN A 448 -28.36 -20.09 -0.54
C GLN A 448 -28.08 -20.93 0.71
N TRP A 449 -26.87 -21.44 0.88
CA TRP A 449 -26.49 -22.16 2.10
C TRP A 449 -26.49 -21.26 3.34
N TYR A 450 -26.51 -19.94 3.18
CA TYR A 450 -26.51 -18.96 4.28
C TYR A 450 -27.88 -18.32 4.55
N ASP A 451 -28.88 -18.53 3.70
CA ASP A 451 -30.16 -17.80 3.72
C ASP A 451 -31.03 -18.09 4.96
N ASP A 452 -30.87 -19.27 5.58
CA ASP A 452 -31.57 -19.70 6.80
C ASP A 452 -30.80 -19.38 8.09
N ASP A 453 -29.65 -18.72 8.01
CA ASP A 453 -28.92 -18.27 9.19
C ASP A 453 -29.48 -16.94 9.68
N ALA A 454 -30.04 -16.94 10.89
CA ALA A 454 -30.59 -15.76 11.55
C ALA A 454 -29.55 -14.63 11.79
N ASN A 455 -28.26 -14.91 11.58
CA ASN A 455 -27.17 -13.96 11.74
C ASN A 455 -26.65 -13.37 10.40
N THR A 456 -27.15 -13.83 9.26
CA THR A 456 -26.80 -13.22 7.97
C THR A 456 -27.59 -11.90 7.81
N PRO A 457 -26.94 -10.74 7.57
CA PRO A 457 -27.61 -9.43 7.51
C PRO A 457 -28.61 -9.24 6.37
#